data_AF-A0A1L5NDX4-F1
#
_entry.id   AF-A0A1L5NDX4-F1
#
_cell.length_a   1.000
_cell.length_b   1.000
_cell.length_c   1.000
_cell.angle_alpha   90.00
_cell.angle_beta   90.00
_cell.angle_gamma   90.00
#
_symmetry.space_group_name_H-M   'P 1'
#
loop_
_entity.id
_entity.type
_entity.pdbx_description
1 polymer ?
#
loop_
_entity_poly.entity_id
_entity_poly.type
_entity_poly.pdbx_seq_one_letter_code
_entity_poly.pdbx_strand_id
1 'polypeptide(L)'
;MEYRRQAAERSRELSAALAVSRGTVREAVRVLVSQGLLETRQGSGTYVLSTRDASRPLTMARRASLRDQFEARCALDVEAARLASLLRQTPEIITLLRDLLAKRGKYEGGDKAAFVERDLAFHKAIIAASGNRAMIEIYDFFSASIAETIEATLGQDIPEPDTKAHADIIDAIETGLPAKADGAVRRFMKPVIAALERMILS
;
A
#
# COMPACT_ATOMS: atom_id res chain seq x y z
N MET A 1 24.96 19.78 5.36
CA MET A 1 23.97 20.22 6.38
C MET A 1 23.86 21.74 6.32
N GLU A 2 23.28 22.30 5.27
CA GLU A 2 23.08 23.76 5.16
C GLU A 2 21.97 24.10 4.14
N TYR A 3 20.73 23.69 4.43
CA TYR A 3 19.52 24.25 3.80
C TYR A 3 18.84 25.21 4.79
N ARG A 4 19.63 26.14 5.36
CA ARG A 4 19.10 27.18 6.24
C ARG A 4 18.67 28.38 5.41
N ARG A 5 17.41 28.78 5.62
CA ARG A 5 16.76 30.04 5.25
C ARG A 5 16.31 30.20 3.80
N GLN A 6 15.13 29.66 3.51
CA GLN A 6 14.16 30.43 2.75
C GLN A 6 12.95 30.65 3.66
N ALA A 7 12.93 31.81 4.32
CA ALA A 7 11.75 32.27 5.04
C ALA A 7 10.67 32.54 3.98
N ALA A 8 9.56 31.81 3.99
CA ALA A 8 8.47 32.11 3.08
C ALA A 8 7.71 33.32 3.62
N GLU A 9 7.62 34.31 2.74
CA GLU A 9 6.74 35.46 2.76
C GLU A 9 5.42 35.23 3.50
N ARG A 10 4.94 36.27 4.20
CA ARG A 10 3.63 36.21 4.86
C ARG A 10 2.55 36.03 3.78
N SER A 11 1.42 35.38 4.10
CA SER A 11 0.30 35.18 3.13
C SER A 11 -0.14 36.46 2.38
N ARG A 12 0.10 37.65 2.94
CA ARG A 12 -0.11 38.94 2.25
C ARG A 12 0.89 39.20 1.11
N GLU A 13 2.15 38.91 1.32
CA GLU A 13 3.24 39.07 0.35
C GLU A 13 3.05 38.06 -0.80
N LEU A 14 2.77 36.79 -0.49
CA LEU A 14 2.42 35.78 -1.52
C LEU A 14 1.18 36.15 -2.34
N SER A 15 0.14 36.69 -1.70
CA SER A 15 -1.07 37.14 -2.42
C SER A 15 -0.76 38.26 -3.42
N ALA A 16 0.11 39.20 -3.04
CA ALA A 16 0.52 40.28 -3.93
C ALA A 16 1.41 39.77 -5.07
N ALA A 17 2.38 38.91 -4.77
CA ALA A 17 3.31 38.35 -5.76
C ALA A 17 2.63 37.44 -6.79
N LEU A 18 1.64 36.63 -6.35
CA LEU A 18 0.91 35.68 -7.20
C LEU A 18 -0.40 36.24 -7.75
N ALA A 19 -0.74 37.51 -7.45
CA ALA A 19 -1.99 38.16 -7.86
C ALA A 19 -3.27 37.35 -7.55
N VAL A 20 -3.31 36.67 -6.39
CA VAL A 20 -4.44 35.84 -5.95
C VAL A 20 -4.95 36.24 -4.57
N SER A 21 -6.21 35.89 -4.26
CA SER A 21 -6.81 36.19 -2.98
C SER A 21 -6.05 35.55 -1.81
N ARG A 22 -6.10 36.18 -0.63
CA ARG A 22 -5.53 35.61 0.61
C ARG A 22 -6.17 34.28 1.00
N GLY A 23 -7.47 34.10 0.67
CA GLY A 23 -8.16 32.83 0.87
C GLY A 23 -7.53 31.70 0.06
N THR A 24 -7.26 31.97 -1.22
CA THR A 24 -6.61 31.04 -2.15
C THR A 24 -5.21 30.67 -1.69
N VAL A 25 -4.40 31.65 -1.26
CA VAL A 25 -3.05 31.39 -0.74
C VAL A 25 -3.09 30.52 0.52
N ARG A 26 -4.00 30.78 1.46
CA ARG A 26 -4.13 29.96 2.67
C ARG A 26 -4.50 28.52 2.35
N GLU A 27 -5.41 28.30 1.40
CA GLU A 27 -5.82 26.94 1.04
C GLU A 27 -4.68 26.19 0.34
N ALA A 28 -3.97 26.84 -0.58
CA ALA A 28 -2.79 26.27 -1.23
C ALA A 28 -1.71 25.91 -0.20
N VAL A 29 -1.43 26.80 0.76
CA VAL A 29 -0.48 26.52 1.87
C VAL A 29 -0.98 25.35 2.73
N ARG A 30 -2.27 25.27 3.03
CA ARG A 30 -2.83 24.15 3.82
C ARG A 30 -2.63 22.81 3.12
N VAL A 31 -2.87 22.74 1.81
CA VAL A 31 -2.64 21.53 1.01
C VAL A 31 -1.15 21.16 1.01
N LEU A 32 -0.26 22.12 0.74
CA LEU A 32 1.18 21.89 0.71
C LEU A 32 1.76 21.50 2.09
N VAL A 33 1.18 21.99 3.19
CA VAL A 33 1.51 21.54 4.55
C VAL A 33 1.07 20.09 4.77
N SER A 34 -0.14 19.72 4.33
CA SER A 34 -0.63 18.33 4.44
C SER A 34 0.21 17.34 3.62
N GLN A 35 0.82 17.81 2.53
CA GLN A 35 1.75 17.03 1.70
C GLN A 35 3.19 16.99 2.26
N GLY A 36 3.46 17.64 3.40
CA GLY A 36 4.79 17.72 3.99
C GLY A 36 5.79 18.55 3.19
N LEU A 37 5.32 19.35 2.22
CA LEU A 37 6.15 20.25 1.41
C LEU A 37 6.44 21.55 2.14
N LEU A 38 5.51 21.99 2.98
CA LEU A 38 5.64 23.19 3.80
C LEU A 38 5.41 22.90 5.29
N GLU A 39 5.97 23.74 6.16
CA GLU A 39 5.66 23.82 7.59
C GLU A 39 5.18 25.24 7.90
N THR A 40 4.10 25.40 8.67
CA THR A 40 3.69 26.72 9.18
C THR A 40 4.01 26.82 10.66
N ARG A 41 4.77 27.85 11.04
CA ARG A 41 5.12 28.13 12.44
C ARG A 41 4.44 29.40 12.90
N GLN A 42 3.69 29.31 14.01
CA GLN A 42 2.96 30.44 14.57
C GLN A 42 3.91 31.62 14.84
N GLY A 43 3.57 32.80 14.34
CA GLY A 43 4.36 34.03 14.48
C GLY A 43 5.63 34.11 13.61
N SER A 44 6.03 33.02 12.94
CA SER A 44 7.32 32.92 12.24
C SER A 44 7.18 32.76 10.72
N GLY A 45 6.00 32.38 10.21
CA GLY A 45 5.71 32.28 8.78
C GLY A 45 5.64 30.83 8.28
N THR A 46 5.72 30.66 6.97
CA THR A 46 5.70 29.34 6.30
C THR A 46 7.11 29.00 5.83
N TYR A 47 7.48 27.72 5.83
CA TYR A 47 8.82 27.25 5.49
C TYR A 47 8.74 26.09 4.52
N VAL A 48 9.65 26.03 3.55
CA VAL A 48 9.75 24.91 2.61
C VAL A 48 10.51 23.75 3.27
N LEU A 49 9.83 22.61 3.45
CA LEU A 49 10.41 21.36 3.95
C LEU A 49 10.98 20.50 2.82
N SER A 50 10.29 20.47 1.68
CA SER A 50 10.66 19.67 0.51
C SER A 50 10.15 20.33 -0.77
N THR A 51 10.96 20.26 -1.84
CA THR A 51 10.54 20.63 -3.20
C THR A 51 10.11 19.43 -4.03
N ARG A 52 10.24 18.21 -3.48
CA ARG A 52 9.80 16.97 -4.13
C ARG A 52 8.41 16.60 -3.64
N ASP A 53 7.44 16.65 -4.55
CA ASP A 53 6.09 16.14 -4.30
C ASP A 53 6.10 14.61 -4.17
N ALA A 54 6.13 14.13 -2.92
CA ALA A 54 6.08 12.71 -2.61
C ALA A 54 4.70 12.07 -2.94
N SER A 55 3.65 12.88 -3.11
CA SER A 55 2.31 12.39 -3.43
C SER A 55 2.14 12.02 -4.91
N ARG A 56 2.92 12.65 -5.81
CA ARG A 56 2.83 12.38 -7.24
C ARG A 56 3.24 10.96 -7.63
N PRO A 57 4.41 10.40 -7.22
CA PRO A 57 4.76 9.02 -7.56
C PRO A 57 3.71 8.01 -7.10
N LEU A 58 3.20 8.19 -5.88
CA LEU A 58 2.14 7.40 -5.31
C LEU A 58 0.85 7.50 -6.15
N THR A 59 0.43 8.72 -6.49
CA THR A 59 -0.74 8.95 -7.35
C THR A 59 -0.59 8.32 -8.73
N MET A 60 0.61 8.38 -9.33
CA MET A 60 0.87 7.73 -10.62
C MET A 60 0.85 6.21 -10.50
N ALA A 61 1.36 5.64 -9.40
CA ALA A 61 1.29 4.22 -9.15
C ALA A 61 -0.15 3.70 -9.03
N ARG A 62 -1.06 4.47 -8.40
CA ARG A 62 -2.51 4.13 -8.37
C ARG A 62 -3.19 4.17 -9.73
N ARG A 63 -2.67 4.97 -10.66
CA ARG A 63 -3.20 5.12 -12.03
C ARG A 63 -2.55 4.16 -13.03
N ALA A 64 -1.53 3.40 -12.60
CA ALA A 64 -0.92 2.38 -13.43
C ALA A 64 -1.93 1.28 -13.79
N SER A 65 -1.61 0.45 -14.78
CA SER A 65 -2.48 -0.66 -15.14
C SER A 65 -2.66 -1.59 -13.93
N LEU A 66 -3.80 -2.28 -13.84
CA LEU A 66 -4.03 -3.25 -12.77
C LEU A 66 -2.95 -4.33 -12.74
N ARG A 67 -2.48 -4.75 -13.93
CA ARG A 67 -1.33 -5.64 -14.06
C ARG A 67 -0.11 -5.10 -13.32
N ASP A 68 0.31 -3.86 -13.61
CA ASP A 68 1.48 -3.26 -12.99
C ASP A 68 1.32 -3.13 -11.46
N GLN A 69 0.11 -2.80 -11.00
CA GLN A 69 -0.20 -2.71 -9.57
C GLN A 69 -0.08 -4.07 -8.88
N PHE A 70 -0.61 -5.14 -9.49
CA PHE A 70 -0.52 -6.51 -8.95
C PHE A 70 0.90 -7.09 -9.05
N GLU A 71 1.69 -6.74 -10.06
CA GLU A 71 3.11 -7.10 -10.15
C GLU A 71 3.93 -6.40 -9.04
N ALA A 72 3.68 -5.11 -8.80
CA ALA A 72 4.30 -4.37 -7.70
C ALA A 72 3.92 -4.95 -6.33
N ARG A 73 2.63 -5.29 -6.14
CA ARG A 73 2.15 -5.98 -4.94
C ARG A 73 2.82 -7.34 -4.77
N CYS A 74 2.94 -8.13 -5.84
CA CYS A 74 3.63 -9.43 -5.81
C CYS A 74 5.09 -9.27 -5.33
N ALA A 75 5.81 -8.25 -5.79
CA ALA A 75 7.17 -7.98 -5.33
C ALA A 75 7.22 -7.68 -3.82
N LEU A 76 6.27 -6.91 -3.29
CA LEU A 76 6.16 -6.61 -1.86
C LEU A 76 5.79 -7.85 -1.05
N ASP A 77 4.77 -8.61 -1.48
CA ASP A 77 4.31 -9.82 -0.81
C ASP A 77 5.44 -10.87 -0.75
N VAL A 78 6.19 -11.06 -1.84
CA VAL A 78 7.32 -12.00 -1.91
C VAL A 78 8.41 -11.59 -0.93
N GLU A 79 8.84 -10.33 -0.97
CA GLU A 79 9.93 -9.88 -0.11
C GLU A 79 9.51 -9.87 1.37
N ALA A 80 8.26 -9.51 1.65
CA ALA A 80 7.74 -9.52 3.01
C ALA A 80 7.69 -10.93 3.59
N ALA A 81 7.17 -11.91 2.85
CA ALA A 81 7.13 -13.30 3.28
C ALA A 81 8.55 -13.86 3.47
N ARG A 82 9.48 -13.52 2.56
CA ARG A 82 10.90 -13.88 2.65
C ARG A 82 11.56 -13.34 3.92
N LEU A 83 11.35 -12.06 4.23
CA LEU A 83 11.85 -11.42 5.45
C LEU A 83 11.18 -11.99 6.70
N ALA A 84 9.87 -12.21 6.67
CA ALA A 84 9.13 -12.82 7.77
C ALA A 84 9.69 -14.22 8.10
N SER A 85 10.01 -15.05 7.10
CA SER A 85 10.69 -16.34 7.30
C SER A 85 12.05 -16.19 7.97
N LEU A 86 12.87 -15.22 7.55
CA LEU A 86 14.21 -15.00 8.11
C LEU A 86 14.17 -14.65 9.59
N LEU A 87 13.13 -13.93 10.02
CA LEU A 87 12.92 -13.56 11.41
C LEU A 87 12.52 -14.74 12.31
N ARG A 88 12.18 -15.91 11.73
CA ARG A 88 11.69 -17.09 12.45
C ARG A 88 10.55 -16.72 13.40
N GLN A 89 9.41 -16.36 12.81
CA GLN A 89 8.23 -15.86 13.52
C GLN A 89 7.87 -16.70 14.74
N THR A 90 7.36 -16.02 15.76
CA THR A 90 6.93 -16.69 16.99
C THR A 90 5.61 -17.46 16.75
N PRO A 91 5.31 -18.47 17.57
CA PRO A 91 4.04 -19.19 17.49
C PRO A 91 2.80 -18.27 17.56
N GLU A 92 2.89 -17.15 18.28
CA GLU A 92 1.82 -16.17 18.42
C GLU A 92 1.54 -15.46 17.09
N ILE A 93 2.58 -15.07 16.34
CA ILE A 93 2.41 -14.46 15.01
C ILE A 93 1.84 -15.48 14.02
N ILE A 94 2.34 -16.71 14.01
CA ILE A 94 1.79 -17.76 13.14
C ILE A 94 0.31 -18.02 13.46
N THR A 95 -0.05 -18.09 14.75
CA THR A 95 -1.44 -18.24 15.18
C THR A 95 -2.31 -17.07 14.71
N LEU A 96 -1.84 -15.83 14.88
CA LEU A 96 -2.53 -14.63 14.39
C LEU A 96 -2.79 -14.70 12.88
N LEU A 97 -1.80 -15.12 12.09
CA LEU A 97 -1.95 -15.25 10.63
C LEU A 97 -2.99 -16.31 10.26
N ARG A 98 -2.98 -17.46 10.95
CA ARG A 98 -3.98 -18.53 10.76
C ARG A 98 -5.39 -18.06 11.14
N ASP A 99 -5.54 -17.31 12.23
CA ASP A 99 -6.82 -16.75 12.66
C ASP A 99 -7.37 -15.73 11.65
N LEU A 100 -6.51 -14.88 11.10
CA LEU A 100 -6.90 -13.93 10.06
C LEU A 100 -7.31 -14.64 8.77
N LEU A 101 -6.61 -15.71 8.39
CA LEU A 101 -7.03 -16.53 7.25
C LEU A 101 -8.38 -17.23 7.51
N ALA A 102 -8.61 -17.72 8.72
CA ALA A 102 -9.89 -18.31 9.09
C ALA A 102 -11.03 -17.28 9.03
N LYS A 103 -10.80 -16.06 9.54
CA LYS A 103 -11.76 -14.94 9.47
C LYS A 103 -12.04 -14.50 8.04
N ARG A 104 -11.01 -14.45 7.19
CA ARG A 104 -11.15 -14.20 5.75
C ARG A 104 -12.13 -15.18 5.12
N GLY A 105 -11.97 -16.48 5.41
CA GLY A 105 -12.83 -17.52 4.87
C GLY A 105 -12.84 -17.53 3.35
N LYS A 106 -13.98 -17.95 2.77
CA LYS A 106 -14.25 -17.92 1.33
C LYS A 106 -15.29 -16.86 1.02
N TYR A 107 -15.28 -16.38 -0.21
CA TYR A 107 -16.40 -15.58 -0.72
C TYR A 107 -17.54 -16.50 -1.14
N GLU A 108 -18.66 -16.46 -0.43
CA GLU A 108 -19.82 -17.35 -0.65
C GLU A 108 -21.01 -16.63 -1.31
N GLY A 109 -20.76 -15.47 -1.95
CA GLY A 109 -21.81 -14.58 -2.42
C GLY A 109 -22.38 -13.76 -1.25
N GLY A 110 -22.38 -12.45 -1.39
CA GLY A 110 -22.76 -11.54 -0.32
C GLY A 110 -21.96 -10.25 -0.37
N ASP A 111 -21.77 -9.62 0.79
CA ASP A 111 -21.08 -8.35 0.92
C ASP A 111 -19.61 -8.45 0.47
N LYS A 112 -19.33 -7.85 -0.70
CA LYS A 112 -18.01 -7.84 -1.31
C LYS A 112 -17.03 -6.99 -0.51
N ALA A 113 -17.45 -5.83 -0.04
CA ALA A 113 -16.61 -4.92 0.74
C ALA A 113 -16.16 -5.60 2.04
N ALA A 114 -17.08 -6.29 2.73
CA ALA A 114 -16.76 -7.04 3.93
C ALA A 114 -15.80 -8.23 3.67
N PHE A 115 -15.85 -8.87 2.49
CA PHE A 115 -14.86 -9.88 2.13
C PHE A 115 -13.50 -9.24 1.85
N VAL A 116 -13.45 -8.17 1.05
CA VAL A 116 -12.20 -7.46 0.72
C VAL A 116 -11.51 -6.92 1.96
N GLU A 117 -12.26 -6.40 2.94
CA GLU A 117 -11.70 -5.94 4.21
C GLU A 117 -10.96 -7.08 4.95
N ARG A 118 -11.58 -8.25 5.05
CA ARG A 118 -10.99 -9.42 5.73
C ARG A 118 -9.81 -9.98 4.95
N ASP A 119 -9.87 -9.99 3.62
CA ASP A 119 -8.77 -10.38 2.73
C ASP A 119 -7.56 -9.46 2.92
N LEU A 120 -7.77 -8.14 2.88
CA LEU A 120 -6.71 -7.16 3.10
C LEU A 120 -6.11 -7.25 4.51
N ALA A 121 -6.93 -7.52 5.53
CA ALA A 121 -6.44 -7.69 6.89
C ALA A 121 -5.45 -8.86 6.99
N PHE A 122 -5.73 -9.99 6.33
CA PHE A 122 -4.80 -11.12 6.25
C PHE A 122 -3.49 -10.73 5.55
N HIS A 123 -3.58 -10.12 4.37
CA HIS A 123 -2.42 -9.72 3.60
C HIS A 123 -1.54 -8.70 4.33
N LYS A 124 -2.14 -7.68 4.94
CA LYS A 124 -1.41 -6.67 5.73
C LYS A 124 -0.67 -7.30 6.91
N ALA A 125 -1.23 -8.33 7.54
CA ALA A 125 -0.55 -9.03 8.63
C ALA A 125 0.70 -9.80 8.15
N ILE A 126 0.66 -10.39 6.95
CA ILE A 126 1.86 -10.99 6.33
C ILE A 126 2.95 -9.93 6.10
N ILE A 127 2.56 -8.75 5.59
CA ILE A 127 3.50 -7.63 5.41
C ILE A 127 4.06 -7.17 6.75
N ALA A 128 3.22 -7.03 7.77
CA ALA A 128 3.64 -6.63 9.11
C ALA A 128 4.63 -7.62 9.73
N ALA A 129 4.47 -8.92 9.48
CA ALA A 129 5.38 -9.95 9.95
C ALA A 129 6.81 -9.80 9.38
N SER A 130 7.00 -9.08 8.28
CA SER A 130 8.34 -8.76 7.76
C SER A 130 9.17 -7.84 8.67
N GLY A 131 8.52 -7.12 9.60
CA GLY A 131 9.14 -6.10 10.44
C GLY A 131 9.60 -4.84 9.68
N ASN A 132 9.38 -4.76 8.37
CA ASN A 132 9.84 -3.66 7.55
C ASN A 132 8.79 -2.53 7.49
N ARG A 133 8.99 -1.50 8.33
CA ARG A 133 8.07 -0.36 8.43
C ARG A 133 7.86 0.36 7.09
N ALA A 134 8.88 0.48 6.25
CA ALA A 134 8.74 1.14 4.95
C ALA A 134 7.82 0.33 4.01
N MET A 135 7.92 -0.99 4.02
CA MET A 135 7.05 -1.85 3.23
C MET A 135 5.61 -1.81 3.73
N ILE A 136 5.37 -1.74 5.04
CA ILE A 136 4.03 -1.62 5.62
C ILE A 136 3.33 -0.36 5.08
N GLU A 137 4.00 0.79 5.16
CA GLU A 137 3.42 2.07 4.68
C GLU A 137 3.16 2.05 3.16
N ILE A 138 4.10 1.50 2.38
CA ILE A 138 3.93 1.37 0.92
C ILE A 138 2.77 0.42 0.60
N TYR A 139 2.65 -0.69 1.33
CA TYR A 139 1.60 -1.67 1.10
C TYR A 139 0.23 -1.13 1.46
N ASP A 140 0.12 -0.39 2.56
CA ASP A 140 -1.13 0.26 2.96
C ASP A 140 -1.64 1.18 1.84
N PHE A 141 -0.74 1.93 1.22
CA PHE A 141 -1.06 2.77 0.06
C PHE A 141 -1.58 1.95 -1.14
N PHE A 142 -0.89 0.89 -1.55
CA PHE A 142 -1.31 0.06 -2.69
C PHE A 142 -2.60 -0.71 -2.41
N SER A 143 -2.75 -1.23 -1.18
CA SER A 143 -3.88 -2.07 -0.78
C SER A 143 -5.21 -1.34 -0.92
N ALA A 144 -5.27 -0.04 -0.62
CA ALA A 144 -6.48 0.76 -0.80
C ALA A 144 -6.89 0.90 -2.28
N SER A 145 -5.91 1.08 -3.18
CA SER A 145 -6.16 1.16 -4.63
C SER A 145 -6.61 -0.18 -5.21
N ILE A 146 -6.00 -1.26 -4.73
CA ILE A 146 -6.31 -2.62 -5.17
C ILE A 146 -7.66 -3.09 -4.61
N ALA A 147 -8.07 -2.62 -3.41
CA ALA A 147 -9.35 -2.95 -2.78
C ALA A 147 -10.54 -2.68 -3.71
N GLU A 148 -10.60 -1.47 -4.27
CA GLU A 148 -11.66 -1.04 -5.19
C GLU A 148 -11.75 -1.98 -6.40
N THR A 149 -10.60 -2.44 -6.89
CA THR A 149 -10.53 -3.37 -8.02
C THR A 149 -10.97 -4.78 -7.64
N ILE A 150 -10.47 -5.31 -6.52
CA ILE A 150 -10.86 -6.64 -6.04
C ILE A 150 -12.38 -6.65 -5.84
N GLU A 151 -12.94 -5.61 -5.21
CA GLU A 151 -14.39 -5.50 -5.01
C GLU A 151 -15.15 -5.50 -6.35
N ALA A 152 -14.71 -4.69 -7.32
CA ALA A 152 -15.35 -4.61 -8.64
C ALA A 152 -15.28 -5.93 -9.41
N THR A 153 -14.19 -6.69 -9.25
CA THR A 153 -13.91 -7.92 -10.02
C THR A 153 -14.25 -9.21 -9.27
N LEU A 154 -14.61 -9.14 -7.98
CA LEU A 154 -14.94 -10.30 -7.17
C LEU A 154 -16.14 -11.06 -7.75
N GLY A 155 -15.95 -12.36 -7.97
CA GLY A 155 -16.94 -13.23 -8.62
C GLY A 155 -17.05 -13.04 -10.14
N GLN A 156 -16.01 -12.50 -10.79
CA GLN A 156 -15.87 -12.38 -12.25
C GLN A 156 -14.68 -13.21 -12.75
N ASP A 157 -14.11 -12.87 -13.91
CA ASP A 157 -13.06 -13.63 -14.62
C ASP A 157 -11.68 -13.66 -13.93
N ILE A 158 -11.48 -12.89 -12.85
CA ILE A 158 -10.24 -12.93 -12.07
C ILE A 158 -10.37 -14.02 -11.00
N PRO A 159 -9.55 -15.09 -11.05
CA PRO A 159 -9.62 -16.16 -10.07
C PRO A 159 -9.17 -15.64 -8.70
N GLU A 160 -10.02 -15.84 -7.69
CA GLU A 160 -9.61 -15.71 -6.30
C GLU A 160 -8.75 -16.93 -5.92
N PRO A 161 -7.51 -16.75 -5.45
CA PRO A 161 -6.72 -17.88 -5.00
C PRO A 161 -7.40 -18.54 -3.80
N ASP A 162 -7.47 -19.87 -3.80
CA ASP A 162 -8.21 -20.58 -2.76
C ASP A 162 -7.56 -20.47 -1.37
N THR A 163 -8.30 -20.90 -0.35
CA THR A 163 -7.83 -20.94 1.06
C THR A 163 -6.52 -21.73 1.22
N LYS A 164 -6.29 -22.75 0.37
CA LYS A 164 -5.07 -23.55 0.44
C LYS A 164 -3.86 -22.74 -0.02
N ALA A 165 -3.97 -21.99 -1.11
CA ALA A 165 -2.88 -21.15 -1.59
C ALA A 165 -2.44 -20.11 -0.54
N HIS A 166 -3.39 -19.55 0.21
CA HIS A 166 -3.10 -18.65 1.33
C HIS A 166 -2.43 -19.39 2.51
N ALA A 167 -2.93 -20.57 2.89
CA ALA A 167 -2.35 -21.38 3.96
C ALA A 167 -0.90 -21.79 3.65
N ASP A 168 -0.62 -22.14 2.40
CA ASP A 168 0.72 -22.51 1.93
C ASP A 168 1.75 -21.37 2.15
N ILE A 169 1.32 -20.10 2.15
CA ILE A 169 2.20 -18.95 2.48
C ILE A 169 2.55 -18.96 3.97
N ILE A 170 1.57 -19.15 4.85
CA ILE A 170 1.80 -19.20 6.31
C ILE A 170 2.74 -20.37 6.63
N ASP A 171 2.45 -21.55 6.08
CA ASP A 171 3.27 -22.75 6.29
C ASP A 171 4.70 -22.52 5.81
N ALA A 172 4.88 -21.83 4.67
CA ALA A 172 6.19 -21.48 4.15
C ALA A 172 6.93 -20.48 5.06
N ILE A 173 6.23 -19.48 5.60
CA ILE A 173 6.78 -18.53 6.58
C ILE A 173 7.27 -19.28 7.83
N GLU A 174 6.43 -20.15 8.38
CA GLU A 174 6.68 -20.94 9.58
C GLU A 174 7.92 -21.85 9.44
N THR A 175 8.23 -22.33 8.24
CA THR A 175 9.45 -23.15 8.02
C THR A 175 10.76 -22.40 8.25
N GLY A 176 10.74 -21.06 8.23
CA GLY A 176 11.94 -20.23 8.30
C GLY A 176 12.86 -20.36 7.07
N LEU A 177 12.36 -20.90 5.96
CA LEU A 177 13.11 -21.10 4.70
C LEU A 177 12.69 -20.05 3.65
N PRO A 178 13.49 -19.00 3.40
CA PRO A 178 13.12 -17.88 2.54
C PRO A 178 12.68 -18.27 1.12
N ALA A 179 13.34 -19.27 0.52
CA ALA A 179 13.01 -19.74 -0.83
C ALA A 179 11.64 -20.43 -0.90
N LYS A 180 11.19 -21.06 0.19
CA LYS A 180 9.84 -21.66 0.24
C LYS A 180 8.78 -20.57 0.28
N ALA A 181 9.01 -19.51 1.06
CA ALA A 181 8.11 -18.36 1.16
C ALA A 181 7.98 -17.60 -0.16
N ASP A 182 9.10 -17.30 -0.83
CA ASP A 182 9.10 -16.73 -2.19
C ASP A 182 8.24 -17.59 -3.13
N GLY A 183 8.54 -18.89 -3.21
CA GLY A 183 7.83 -19.79 -4.11
C GLY A 183 6.34 -19.91 -3.83
N ALA A 184 5.94 -19.87 -2.55
CA ALA A 184 4.52 -19.91 -2.15
C ALA A 184 3.77 -18.66 -2.63
N VAL A 185 4.32 -17.47 -2.38
CA VAL A 185 3.70 -16.21 -2.80
C VAL A 185 3.63 -16.11 -4.33
N ARG A 186 4.68 -16.51 -5.06
CA ARG A 186 4.65 -16.48 -6.53
C ARG A 186 3.60 -17.43 -7.10
N ARG A 187 3.46 -18.64 -6.54
CA ARG A 187 2.40 -19.57 -6.94
C ARG A 187 1.01 -18.99 -6.67
N PHE A 188 0.85 -18.31 -5.54
CA PHE A 188 -0.38 -17.61 -5.16
C PHE A 188 -0.75 -16.50 -6.15
N MET A 189 0.21 -15.64 -6.53
CA MET A 189 -0.06 -14.49 -7.42
C MET A 189 -0.20 -14.86 -8.90
N LYS A 190 0.40 -15.97 -9.35
CA LYS A 190 0.48 -16.34 -10.76
C LYS A 190 -0.88 -16.40 -11.49
N PRO A 191 -1.93 -17.04 -10.95
CA PRO A 191 -3.23 -17.10 -11.63
C PRO A 191 -3.88 -15.72 -11.81
N VAL A 192 -3.72 -14.84 -10.82
CA VAL A 192 -4.27 -13.47 -10.82
C VAL A 192 -3.60 -12.63 -11.90
N ILE A 193 -2.25 -12.62 -11.92
CA ILE A 193 -1.48 -11.87 -12.92
C ILE A 193 -1.79 -12.38 -14.33
N ALA A 194 -1.84 -13.71 -14.52
CA ALA A 194 -2.15 -14.29 -15.82
C ALA A 194 -3.58 -13.96 -16.30
N ALA A 195 -4.55 -13.79 -15.40
CA ALA A 195 -5.90 -13.35 -15.76
C ALA A 195 -5.90 -11.88 -16.22
N LEU A 196 -5.21 -11.01 -15.50
CA LEU A 196 -5.05 -9.60 -15.86
C LEU A 196 -4.34 -9.42 -17.21
N GLU A 197 -3.33 -10.24 -17.52
CA GLU A 197 -2.66 -10.23 -18.83
C GLU A 197 -3.62 -10.56 -19.98
N ARG A 198 -4.54 -11.52 -19.79
CA ARG A 198 -5.52 -11.90 -20.82
C ARG A 198 -6.52 -10.77 -21.09
N MET A 199 -6.92 -10.02 -20.07
CA MET A 199 -7.87 -8.90 -20.20
C MET A 199 -7.28 -7.70 -20.96
N ILE A 200 -5.95 -7.57 -21.03
CA ILE A 200 -5.28 -6.51 -21.80
C ILE A 200 -5.17 -6.88 -23.29
N LEU A 201 -5.19 -8.17 -23.61
CA LEU A 201 -5.05 -8.71 -24.96
C LEU A 201 -6.39 -8.89 -25.69
N SER A 202 -7.51 -8.66 -25.00
CA SER A 202 -8.89 -8.69 -25.53
C SER A 202 -9.41 -7.28 -25.80
#